data_AF-A0A8T5KZ37-F1
#
_entry.id   AF-A0A8T5KZ37-F1
#
_cell.length_a   1.000
_cell.length_b   1.000
_cell.length_c   1.000
_cell.angle_alpha   90.00
_cell.angle_beta   90.00
_cell.angle_gamma   90.00
#
_symmetry.space_group_name_H-M   'P 1'
#
loop_
_entity.id
_entity.type
_entity.pdbx_description
1 polymer ?
#
loop_
_entity_poly.entity_id
_entity_poly.type
_entity_poly.pdbx_seq_one_letter_code
_entity_poly.pdbx_strand_id
1 'polypeptide(L)'
;MTKTTLTKQEQKEILEKAKKLCLSELKSQLDKVKHIRLFGSIIRNEFGYNPKGKKTSKGIRKWSDIDFLLIVKDGFKIPKKWKEKFKVSDKSWFCYYLPKGMKIKAKIKNKTVNPSVEFAFAVIYENALKDKAKYKRIAITGLPFKKSIFKKRYIRVK
;
A
#
# COMPACT_ATOMS: atom_id res chain seq x y z
N MET A 1 6.79 13.84 21.50
CA MET A 1 7.62 13.68 20.29
C MET A 1 6.77 13.73 19.03
N THR A 2 7.16 14.61 18.12
CA THR A 2 6.61 14.79 16.77
C THR A 2 7.09 13.68 15.84
N LYS A 3 6.33 13.45 14.76
CA LYS A 3 6.64 12.49 13.71
C LYS A 3 7.94 12.92 12.98
N THR A 4 8.84 11.97 12.73
CA THR A 4 10.04 12.18 11.91
C THR A 4 9.73 11.77 10.48
N THR A 5 9.59 12.75 9.59
CA THR A 5 9.48 12.53 8.15
C THR A 5 10.86 12.29 7.56
N LEU A 6 11.01 11.31 6.66
CA LEU A 6 12.26 11.07 5.96
C LEU A 6 12.56 12.20 4.96
N THR A 7 13.83 12.43 4.65
CA THR A 7 14.21 13.41 3.62
C THR A 7 13.65 12.99 2.25
N LYS A 8 13.52 13.95 1.31
CA LYS A 8 13.05 13.64 -0.05
C LYS A 8 13.97 12.62 -0.75
N GLN A 9 15.28 12.70 -0.52
CA GLN A 9 16.26 11.78 -1.07
C GLN A 9 16.05 10.35 -0.54
N GLU A 10 15.92 10.19 0.78
CA GLU A 10 15.63 8.87 1.38
C GLU A 10 14.28 8.31 0.89
N GLN A 11 13.25 9.16 0.77
CA GLN A 11 11.97 8.74 0.21
C GLN A 11 12.10 8.28 -1.25
N LYS A 12 12.90 8.96 -2.08
CA LYS A 12 13.18 8.57 -3.47
C LYS A 12 13.86 7.21 -3.57
N GLU A 13 14.85 6.94 -2.71
CA GLU A 13 15.52 5.63 -2.68
C GLU A 13 14.58 4.50 -2.25
N ILE A 14 13.73 4.76 -1.26
CA ILE A 14 12.70 3.80 -0.82
C ILE A 14 11.71 3.54 -1.96
N LEU A 15 11.28 4.57 -2.68
CA LEU A 15 10.38 4.46 -3.83
C LEU A 15 10.96 3.57 -4.93
N GLU A 16 12.22 3.76 -5.29
CA GLU A 16 12.88 2.93 -6.32
C GLU A 16 12.98 1.46 -5.90
N LYS A 17 13.36 1.19 -4.64
CA LYS A 17 13.40 -0.18 -4.12
C LYS A 17 12.00 -0.80 -4.04
N ALA A 18 11.01 -0.04 -3.61
CA ALA A 18 9.63 -0.47 -3.52
C ALA A 18 9.06 -0.81 -4.91
N LYS A 19 9.37 0.00 -5.93
CA LYS A 19 9.01 -0.26 -7.32
C LYS A 19 9.63 -1.57 -7.81
N LYS A 20 10.94 -1.77 -7.61
CA LYS A 20 11.63 -3.01 -7.99
C LYS A 20 11.03 -4.25 -7.30
N LEU A 21 10.74 -4.16 -6.01
CA LEU A 21 10.11 -5.25 -5.25
C LEU A 21 8.70 -5.54 -5.78
N CYS A 22 7.88 -4.51 -6.00
CA CYS A 22 6.53 -4.66 -6.56
C CYS A 22 6.56 -5.37 -7.92
N LEU A 23 7.45 -4.94 -8.83
CA LEU A 23 7.62 -5.56 -10.14
C LEU A 23 8.10 -7.01 -10.03
N SER A 24 9.01 -7.31 -9.10
CA SER A 24 9.48 -8.67 -8.86
C SER A 24 8.35 -9.59 -8.35
N GLU A 25 7.49 -9.09 -7.45
CA GLU A 25 6.35 -9.86 -6.93
C GLU A 25 5.29 -10.13 -8.00
N LEU A 26 5.23 -9.28 -9.03
CA LEU A 26 4.26 -9.35 -10.13
C LEU A 26 4.85 -9.97 -11.41
N LYS A 27 6.12 -10.38 -11.42
CA LYS A 27 6.87 -10.76 -12.64
C LYS A 27 6.14 -11.74 -13.56
N SER A 28 5.50 -12.78 -12.99
CA SER A 28 4.79 -13.83 -13.76
C SER A 28 3.42 -13.43 -14.28
N GLN A 29 2.94 -12.22 -13.97
CA GLN A 29 1.60 -11.74 -14.30
C GLN A 29 1.62 -10.27 -14.73
N LEU A 30 2.78 -9.76 -15.15
CA LEU A 30 2.94 -8.35 -15.52
C LEU A 30 2.08 -7.99 -16.74
N ASP A 31 1.86 -8.94 -17.65
CA ASP A 31 0.94 -8.88 -18.79
C ASP A 31 -0.53 -8.65 -18.39
N LYS A 32 -0.87 -8.98 -17.13
CA LYS A 32 -2.19 -8.80 -16.54
C LYS A 32 -2.32 -7.53 -15.71
N VAL A 33 -1.23 -6.79 -15.50
CA VAL A 33 -1.23 -5.53 -14.76
C VAL A 33 -1.32 -4.38 -15.74
N LYS A 34 -2.43 -3.64 -15.75
CA LYS A 34 -2.60 -2.46 -16.62
C LYS A 34 -1.95 -1.22 -16.03
N HIS A 35 -2.15 -1.01 -14.73
CA HIS A 35 -1.63 0.18 -14.05
C HIS A 35 -1.10 -0.17 -12.67
N ILE A 36 0.05 0.43 -12.36
CA ILE A 36 0.64 0.47 -11.03
C ILE A 36 0.70 1.95 -10.62
N ARG A 37 0.18 2.25 -9.44
CA ARG A 37 0.23 3.59 -8.83
C ARG A 37 0.64 3.47 -7.38
N LEU A 38 1.32 4.48 -6.88
CA LEU A 38 1.59 4.64 -5.46
C LEU A 38 0.60 5.61 -4.85
N PHE A 39 0.23 5.38 -3.59
CA PHE A 39 -0.60 6.31 -2.84
C PHE A 39 -0.18 6.40 -1.37
N GLY A 40 -0.93 7.16 -0.58
CA GLY A 40 -0.71 7.25 0.87
C GLY A 40 0.37 8.25 1.26
N SER A 41 1.10 7.97 2.36
CA SER A 41 2.02 8.93 2.97
C SER A 41 3.22 9.26 2.10
N ILE A 42 3.67 8.34 1.24
CA ILE A 42 4.89 8.53 0.44
C ILE A 42 4.72 9.57 -0.66
N ILE A 43 3.56 9.59 -1.34
CA ILE A 43 3.26 10.61 -2.35
C ILE A 43 2.90 11.97 -1.73
N ARG A 44 2.55 12.00 -0.43
CA ARG A 44 2.23 13.23 0.31
C ARG A 44 3.44 13.82 1.03
N ASN A 45 4.65 13.32 0.76
CA ASN A 45 5.88 13.69 1.47
C ASN A 45 5.76 13.56 3.00
N GLU A 46 4.93 12.64 3.46
CA GLU A 46 4.63 12.38 4.87
C GLU A 46 5.21 11.05 5.34
N PHE A 47 5.94 10.33 4.49
CA PHE A 47 6.47 9.02 4.84
C PHE A 47 7.55 9.15 5.90
N GLY A 48 7.43 8.37 6.96
CA GLY A 48 8.41 8.40 8.03
C GLY A 48 8.02 7.61 9.27
N TYR A 49 8.72 7.93 10.34
CA TYR A 49 8.66 7.30 11.63
C TYR A 49 7.81 8.11 12.62
N ASN A 50 6.89 7.44 13.30
CA ASN A 50 6.15 7.99 14.42
C ASN A 50 6.54 7.24 15.71
N PRO A 51 7.24 7.88 16.66
CA PRO A 51 7.67 7.24 17.90
C PRO A 51 6.50 6.79 18.78
N LYS A 52 5.37 7.51 18.76
CA LYS A 52 4.13 7.10 19.45
C LYS A 52 3.46 5.91 18.77
N GLY A 53 3.80 5.67 17.50
CA GLY A 53 3.22 4.64 16.66
C GLY A 53 1.73 4.82 16.39
N LYS A 54 1.20 3.93 15.56
CA LYS A 54 -0.23 3.82 15.23
C LYS A 54 -0.70 2.43 15.63
N LYS A 55 -1.76 2.34 16.44
CA LYS A 55 -2.38 1.07 16.80
C LYS A 55 -2.98 0.42 15.54
N THR A 56 -2.57 -0.81 15.27
CA THR A 56 -3.08 -1.68 14.20
C THR A 56 -3.65 -2.96 14.83
N SER A 57 -4.25 -3.83 14.01
CA SER A 57 -4.70 -5.16 14.45
C SER A 57 -3.56 -6.09 14.88
N LYS A 58 -2.30 -5.71 14.63
CA LYS A 58 -1.11 -6.52 14.95
C LYS A 58 -0.16 -5.85 15.94
N GLY A 59 -0.65 -4.84 16.67
CA GLY A 59 0.13 -4.08 17.64
C GLY A 59 0.41 -2.65 17.21
N ILE A 60 1.57 -2.12 17.60
CA ILE A 60 1.92 -0.71 17.38
C ILE A 60 2.88 -0.61 16.19
N ARG A 61 2.40 -0.01 15.10
CA ARG A 61 3.23 0.26 13.92
C ARG A 61 3.86 1.64 14.03
N LYS A 62 5.19 1.70 14.10
CA LYS A 62 5.94 2.97 14.19
C LYS A 62 6.34 3.56 12.83
N TRP A 63 6.33 2.76 11.77
CA TRP A 63 6.71 3.19 10.42
C TRP A 63 5.53 3.27 9.48
N SER A 64 5.56 4.26 8.58
CA SER A 64 4.59 4.37 7.48
C SER A 64 4.68 3.15 6.55
N ASP A 65 3.56 2.76 5.94
CA ASP A 65 3.44 1.65 4.99
C ASP A 65 3.61 2.19 3.58
N ILE A 66 4.03 1.35 2.64
CA ILE A 66 4.04 1.71 1.22
C ILE A 66 2.78 1.13 0.59
N ASP A 67 1.92 2.02 0.11
CA ASP A 67 0.61 1.67 -0.42
C ASP A 67 0.65 1.70 -1.98
N PHE A 68 0.35 0.57 -2.62
CA PHE A 68 0.25 0.40 -4.08
C PHE A 68 -1.20 0.19 -4.51
N LEU A 69 -1.59 0.82 -5.61
CA LEU A 69 -2.83 0.55 -6.32
C LEU A 69 -2.49 -0.18 -7.63
N LEU A 70 -3.15 -1.31 -7.84
CA LEU A 70 -3.03 -2.16 -9.02
C LEU A 70 -4.37 -2.25 -9.73
N ILE A 71 -4.38 -1.90 -11.01
CA ILE A 71 -5.49 -2.20 -11.91
C ILE A 71 -5.07 -3.40 -12.74
N VAL A 72 -5.85 -4.47 -12.66
CA VAL A 72 -5.50 -5.79 -13.21
C VAL A 72 -6.61 -6.34 -14.07
N LYS A 73 -6.26 -7.19 -15.04
CA LYS A 73 -7.22 -7.96 -15.84
C LYS A 73 -7.87 -9.06 -15.00
N ASP A 74 -9.07 -9.51 -15.38
CA ASP A 74 -9.85 -10.55 -14.68
C ASP A 74 -9.11 -11.88 -14.45
N GLY A 75 -8.14 -12.22 -15.31
CA GLY A 75 -7.30 -13.41 -15.15
C GLY A 75 -6.14 -13.27 -14.14
N PHE A 76 -6.02 -12.15 -13.43
CA PHE A 76 -4.96 -11.91 -12.45
C PHE A 76 -5.19 -12.75 -11.19
N LYS A 77 -4.21 -13.60 -10.87
CA LYS A 77 -4.19 -14.41 -9.65
C LYS A 77 -3.41 -13.68 -8.57
N ILE A 78 -3.96 -13.60 -7.36
CA ILE A 78 -3.26 -12.99 -6.23
C ILE A 78 -2.01 -13.83 -5.89
N PRO A 79 -0.82 -13.23 -5.76
CA PRO A 79 0.37 -13.97 -5.36
C PRO A 79 0.18 -14.66 -3.99
N LYS A 80 0.56 -15.95 -3.86
CA LYS A 80 0.35 -16.75 -2.64
C LYS A 80 0.96 -16.14 -1.37
N LYS A 81 2.02 -15.33 -1.50
CA LYS A 81 2.69 -14.66 -0.38
C LYS A 81 1.87 -13.49 0.19
N TRP A 82 0.91 -12.98 -0.57
CA TRP A 82 0.09 -11.86 -0.17
C TRP A 82 -1.01 -12.34 0.75
N LYS A 83 -1.22 -11.60 1.83
CA LYS A 83 -2.28 -11.89 2.79
C LYS A 83 -3.37 -10.84 2.66
N GLU A 84 -4.62 -11.27 2.73
CA GLU A 84 -5.75 -10.35 2.74
C GLU A 84 -5.65 -9.46 4.01
N LYS A 85 -5.70 -8.14 3.81
CA LYS A 85 -5.57 -7.16 4.90
C LYS A 85 -6.88 -6.99 5.65
N PHE A 86 -8.01 -7.06 4.93
CA PHE A 86 -9.38 -7.03 5.44
C PHE A 86 -10.35 -7.38 4.29
N LYS A 87 -11.53 -7.92 4.65
CA LYS A 87 -12.62 -8.11 3.70
C LYS A 87 -13.35 -6.79 3.47
N VAL A 88 -13.53 -6.46 2.20
CA VAL A 88 -14.30 -5.30 1.77
C VAL A 88 -15.74 -5.72 1.49
N SER A 89 -16.73 -4.91 1.88
CA SER A 89 -18.13 -5.22 1.55
C SER A 89 -18.41 -5.14 0.05
N ASP A 90 -17.74 -4.21 -0.63
CA ASP A 90 -17.85 -3.97 -2.08
C ASP A 90 -16.76 -4.76 -2.81
N LYS A 91 -17.15 -5.85 -3.50
CA LYS A 91 -16.25 -6.75 -4.26
C LYS A 91 -15.57 -6.09 -5.48
N SER A 92 -15.76 -4.79 -5.71
CA SER A 92 -15.08 -4.07 -6.79
C SER A 92 -13.58 -3.86 -6.59
N TRP A 93 -13.06 -4.15 -5.40
CA TRP A 93 -11.62 -4.07 -5.12
C TRP A 93 -11.25 -5.01 -3.98
N PHE A 94 -9.96 -5.23 -3.77
CA PHE A 94 -9.44 -6.10 -2.72
C PHE A 94 -8.22 -5.45 -2.08
N CYS A 95 -7.97 -5.72 -0.80
CA CYS A 95 -6.79 -5.21 -0.12
C CYS A 95 -5.92 -6.33 0.42
N TYR A 96 -4.67 -6.34 -0.03
CA TYR A 96 -3.65 -7.27 0.38
C TYR A 96 -2.46 -6.56 1.02
N TYR A 97 -1.61 -7.32 1.69
CA TYR A 97 -0.32 -6.84 2.15
C TYR A 97 0.74 -7.94 2.07
N LEU A 98 2.00 -7.52 1.95
CA LEU A 98 3.16 -8.43 2.02
C LEU A 98 3.71 -8.44 3.45
N PRO A 99 3.61 -9.56 4.20
CA PRO A 99 3.99 -9.61 5.62
C PRO A 99 5.48 -9.40 5.88
N LYS A 100 6.34 -9.86 4.95
CA LYS A 100 7.80 -9.81 5.15
C LYS A 100 8.37 -8.39 4.97
N GLY A 101 7.63 -7.49 4.33
CA GLY A 101 8.04 -6.11 4.10
C GLY A 101 9.38 -5.96 3.36
N MET A 102 9.96 -4.77 3.43
CA MET A 102 11.30 -4.45 2.91
C MET A 102 12.13 -3.79 4.00
N LYS A 103 13.37 -4.20 4.17
CA LYS A 103 14.32 -3.49 5.04
C LYS A 103 14.66 -2.14 4.40
N ILE A 104 14.41 -1.04 5.11
CA ILE A 104 14.85 0.30 4.72
C ILE A 104 15.94 0.77 5.68
N LYS A 105 16.94 1.49 5.17
CA LYS A 105 17.92 2.19 6.01
C LYS A 105 17.37 3.57 6.31
N ALA A 106 17.31 3.97 7.58
CA ALA A 106 16.80 5.28 7.99
C ALA A 106 17.61 5.86 9.15
N LYS A 107 17.82 7.18 9.14
CA LYS A 107 18.50 7.90 10.23
C LYS A 107 17.47 8.49 11.19
N ILE A 108 17.44 8.03 12.45
CA ILE A 108 16.58 8.55 13.52
C ILE A 108 17.48 9.03 14.65
N LYS A 109 17.34 10.31 15.04
CA LYS A 109 18.11 10.89 16.17
C LYS A 109 19.61 10.56 16.08
N ASN A 110 20.19 10.73 14.88
CA ASN A 110 21.58 10.41 14.56
C ASN A 110 21.98 8.92 14.63
N LYS A 111 21.06 7.99 14.89
CA LYS A 111 21.28 6.54 14.79
C LYS A 111 20.72 6.00 13.47
N THR A 112 21.49 5.12 12.83
CA THR A 112 21.00 4.37 11.66
C THR A 112 20.20 3.17 12.15
N VAL A 113 18.99 3.00 11.64
CA VAL A 113 18.13 1.84 11.90
C VAL A 113 17.71 1.17 10.60
N ASN A 114 17.41 -0.14 10.66
CA ASN A 114 17.03 -0.95 9.50
C ASN A 114 15.65 -1.62 9.67
N PRO A 115 14.55 -0.86 9.83
CA PRO A 115 13.22 -1.42 10.01
C PRO A 115 12.72 -2.16 8.77
N SER A 116 11.89 -3.19 8.99
CA SER A 116 11.07 -3.76 7.92
C SER A 116 9.79 -2.94 7.74
N VAL A 117 9.60 -2.40 6.54
CA VAL A 117 8.42 -1.62 6.14
C VAL A 117 7.45 -2.52 5.39
N GLU A 118 6.19 -2.53 5.83
CA GLU A 118 5.11 -3.28 5.20
C GLU A 118 4.67 -2.66 3.87
N PHE A 119 4.26 -3.51 2.94
CA PHE A 119 3.69 -3.15 1.64
C PHE A 119 2.22 -3.51 1.62
N ALA A 120 1.37 -2.59 1.18
CA ALA A 120 -0.05 -2.83 0.97
C ALA A 120 -0.39 -2.70 -0.52
N PHE A 121 -1.31 -3.53 -0.99
CA PHE A 121 -1.78 -3.55 -2.36
C PHE A 121 -3.29 -3.44 -2.37
N ALA A 122 -3.82 -2.39 -2.97
CA ALA A 122 -5.20 -2.32 -3.42
C ALA A 122 -5.27 -2.89 -4.83
N VAL A 123 -6.06 -3.92 -5.05
CA VAL A 123 -6.22 -4.60 -6.35
C VAL A 123 -7.63 -4.34 -6.86
N ILE A 124 -7.72 -3.84 -8.08
CA ILE A 124 -8.99 -3.56 -8.76
C ILE A 124 -8.99 -4.33 -10.07
N TYR A 125 -9.99 -5.19 -10.25
CA TYR A 125 -10.21 -5.89 -11.51
C TYR A 125 -10.84 -4.95 -12.53
N GLU A 126 -10.39 -5.03 -13.77
CA GLU A 126 -10.85 -4.17 -14.85
C GLU A 126 -12.36 -4.22 -15.04
N ASN A 127 -12.99 -5.39 -14.98
CA ASN A 127 -14.44 -5.47 -15.15
C ASN A 127 -15.22 -4.79 -14.02
N ALA A 128 -14.62 -4.59 -12.85
CA ALA A 128 -15.21 -3.79 -11.78
C ALA A 128 -15.20 -2.27 -12.09
N LEU A 129 -14.45 -1.84 -13.10
CA LEU A 129 -14.33 -0.45 -13.56
C LEU A 129 -15.31 -0.08 -14.70
N LYS A 130 -16.17 -1.01 -15.15
CA LYS A 130 -17.17 -0.74 -16.21
C LYS A 130 -18.13 0.40 -15.86
N ASP A 131 -18.28 0.73 -14.59
CA ASP A 131 -18.88 1.99 -14.13
C ASP A 131 -17.88 3.15 -14.30
N LYS A 132 -18.05 3.94 -15.37
CA LYS A 132 -17.21 5.11 -15.70
C LYS A 132 -17.15 6.16 -14.58
N ALA A 133 -18.23 6.33 -13.81
CA ALA A 133 -18.26 7.28 -12.69
C ALA A 133 -17.43 6.78 -11.51
N LYS A 134 -17.47 5.46 -11.25
CA LYS A 134 -16.64 4.78 -10.24
C LYS A 134 -15.15 4.83 -10.63
N TYR A 135 -14.82 4.61 -11.90
CA TYR A 135 -13.46 4.74 -12.43
C TYR A 135 -12.89 6.15 -12.29
N LYS A 136 -13.63 7.19 -12.73
CA LYS A 136 -13.17 8.59 -12.65
C LYS A 136 -12.87 9.02 -11.21
N ARG A 137 -13.68 8.56 -10.23
CA ARG A 137 -13.43 8.81 -8.80
C ARG A 137 -12.17 8.12 -8.26
N ILE A 138 -11.93 6.87 -8.63
CA ILE A 138 -10.78 6.07 -8.19
C ILE A 138 -9.48 6.61 -8.80
N ALA A 139 -9.53 7.00 -10.09
CA ALA A 139 -8.38 7.54 -10.83
C ALA A 139 -7.94 8.92 -10.34
N ILE A 140 -8.88 9.82 -10.01
CA ILE A 140 -8.57 11.19 -9.54
C ILE A 140 -8.03 11.20 -8.10
N THR A 141 -8.54 10.33 -7.23
CA THR A 141 -8.22 10.40 -5.79
C THR A 141 -7.09 9.47 -5.36
N GLY A 142 -6.58 8.61 -6.26
CA GLY A 142 -5.51 7.64 -5.98
C GLY A 142 -5.89 6.61 -4.91
N LEU A 143 -7.16 6.60 -4.52
CA LEU A 143 -7.73 5.82 -3.45
C LEU A 143 -9.00 5.21 -4.04
N PRO A 144 -9.24 3.89 -3.93
CA PRO A 144 -10.60 3.55 -3.54
C PRO A 144 -10.78 4.32 -2.23
N PHE A 145 -11.65 5.37 -2.24
CA PHE A 145 -12.19 6.27 -1.18
C PHE A 145 -11.34 6.59 0.09
N LYS A 146 -11.62 7.70 0.80
CA LYS A 146 -10.93 8.04 2.07
C LYS A 146 -10.78 6.82 3.00
N LYS A 147 -9.57 6.57 3.53
CA LYS A 147 -9.24 5.51 4.51
C LYS A 147 -10.24 5.45 5.71
N SER A 148 -10.96 6.54 5.99
CA SER A 148 -12.05 6.65 6.98
C SER A 148 -13.41 6.11 6.54
N ILE A 149 -13.81 6.31 5.27
CA ILE A 149 -15.05 5.74 4.69
C ILE A 149 -14.96 4.22 4.67
N PHE A 150 -13.75 3.72 4.40
CA PHE A 150 -13.42 2.32 4.42
C PHE A 150 -13.55 1.63 5.76
N LYS A 151 -13.08 2.26 6.84
CA LYS A 151 -13.23 1.71 8.19
C LYS A 151 -14.69 1.41 8.53
N LYS A 152 -15.65 2.12 7.92
CA LYS A 152 -17.10 1.90 8.12
C LYS A 152 -17.68 0.75 7.26
N ARG A 153 -16.95 0.22 6.27
CA ARG A 153 -17.43 -0.77 5.29
C ARG A 153 -16.68 -2.11 5.34
N TYR A 154 -15.98 -2.40 6.42
CA TYR A 154 -15.24 -3.66 6.59
C TYR A 154 -15.97 -4.61 7.52
N ILE A 155 -16.04 -5.88 7.13
CA ILE A 155 -16.37 -6.97 8.04
C ILE A 155 -15.06 -7.46 8.63
N ARG A 156 -14.93 -7.43 9.96
CA ARG A 156 -13.81 -8.08 10.64
C ARG A 156 -13.90 -9.58 10.36
N VAL A 157 -12.88 -10.13 9.71
CA VAL A 157 -12.68 -11.58 9.69
C VAL A 157 -12.27 -11.96 11.10
N LYS A 158 -13.11 -12.73 11.79
CA LYS A 158 -12.78 -13.34 13.09
C LYS A 158 -11.73 -14.41 12.90
#